data_AF-A0A820QVJ7-F1
#
_entry.id   AF-A0A820QVJ7-F1
#
_cell.length_a   1.000
_cell.length_b   1.000
_cell.length_c   1.000
_cell.angle_alpha   90.00
_cell.angle_beta   90.00
_cell.angle_gamma   90.00
#
_symmetry.space_group_name_H-M   'P 1'
#
loop_
_entity.id
_entity.type
_entity.pdbx_description
1 polymer ?
#
loop_
_entity_poly.entity_id
_entity_poly.type
_entity_poly.pdbx_seq_one_letter_code
_entity_poly.pdbx_strand_id
1 'polypeptide(L)'
;FAIGNSETLRVTPKQRGVDIRQVLLDFHKAQYSSNRMSLAILGNQSLDELQSLVMKSFNDIPNKKLKQVKYPADPYGESKRKTICYVVPVKEHRHLTINWVIPDHKDLYYCN
;
A
#
# COMPACT_ATOMS: atom_id res chain seq x y z
N PHE A 1 -1.68 10.40 6.44
CA PHE A 1 -3.10 9.99 6.58
C PHE A 1 -3.45 9.10 5.39
N ALA A 2 -3.69 7.81 5.62
CA ALA A 2 -3.78 6.82 4.53
C ALA A 2 -5.22 6.59 4.01
N ILE A 3 -6.23 6.75 4.87
CA ILE A 3 -7.63 6.42 4.54
C ILE A 3 -8.26 7.47 3.63
N GLY A 4 -7.94 8.75 3.85
CA GLY A 4 -8.64 9.85 3.20
C GLY A 4 -9.97 10.19 3.89
N ASN A 5 -10.46 11.40 3.68
CA ASN A 5 -11.78 11.87 4.12
C ASN A 5 -12.31 12.92 3.12
N SER A 6 -13.52 13.45 3.36
CA SER A 6 -14.12 14.46 2.47
C SER A 6 -13.26 15.71 2.31
N GLU A 7 -12.48 16.08 3.32
CA GLU A 7 -11.59 17.22 3.24
C GLU A 7 -10.47 16.95 2.23
N THR A 8 -9.76 15.83 2.40
CA THR A 8 -8.60 15.48 1.57
C THR A 8 -8.98 15.01 0.17
N LEU A 9 -10.17 14.43 -0.02
CA LEU A 9 -10.62 13.79 -1.27
C LEU A 9 -11.75 14.53 -1.99
N ARG A 10 -12.18 15.71 -1.52
CA ARG A 10 -13.21 16.50 -2.22
C ARG A 10 -13.04 17.99 -2.04
N VAL A 11 -13.06 18.48 -0.78
CA VAL A 11 -13.09 19.91 -0.48
C VAL A 11 -11.77 20.59 -0.87
N THR A 12 -10.65 20.14 -0.29
CA THR A 12 -9.33 20.71 -0.58
C THR A 12 -8.94 20.60 -2.06
N PRO A 13 -9.10 19.44 -2.75
CA PRO A 13 -8.76 19.37 -4.18
C PRO A 13 -9.64 20.28 -5.05
N LYS A 14 -10.96 20.37 -4.78
CA LYS A 14 -11.86 21.26 -5.52
C LYS A 14 -11.47 22.73 -5.36
N GLN A 15 -11.13 23.15 -4.14
CA GLN A 15 -10.63 24.52 -3.89
C GLN A 15 -9.33 24.82 -4.63
N ARG A 16 -8.47 23.80 -4.82
CA ARG A 16 -7.21 23.91 -5.57
C ARG A 16 -7.39 23.72 -7.09
N GLY A 17 -8.61 23.56 -7.58
CA GLY A 17 -8.88 23.32 -9.01
C GLY A 17 -8.37 21.97 -9.53
N VAL A 18 -8.16 21.00 -8.65
CA VAL A 18 -7.67 19.67 -9.02
C VAL A 18 -8.83 18.77 -9.44
N ASP A 19 -8.79 18.24 -10.67
CA ASP A 19 -9.70 17.19 -11.11
C ASP A 19 -9.26 15.83 -10.54
N ILE A 20 -9.98 15.39 -9.51
CA ILE A 20 -9.72 14.14 -8.81
C ILE A 20 -9.90 12.93 -9.74
N ARG A 21 -10.84 12.98 -10.68
CA ARG A 21 -11.05 11.87 -11.62
C ARG A 21 -9.81 11.69 -12.50
N GLN A 22 -9.27 12.78 -13.01
CA GLN A 22 -8.04 12.72 -13.81
C GLN A 22 -6.86 12.20 -13.00
N VAL A 23 -6.69 12.68 -11.76
CA VAL A 23 -5.64 12.19 -10.84
C VAL A 23 -5.76 10.69 -10.60
N LEU A 24 -6.98 10.15 -10.43
CA LEU A 24 -7.20 8.71 -10.25
C LEU A 24 -6.84 7.91 -11.52
N LEU A 25 -7.21 8.42 -12.70
CA LEU A 25 -6.85 7.80 -13.97
C LEU A 25 -5.34 7.79 -14.18
N ASP A 26 -4.67 8.90 -13.88
CA ASP A 26 -3.22 9.03 -13.99
C ASP A 26 -2.51 8.11 -12.99
N PHE A 27 -3.01 8.02 -11.75
CA PHE A 27 -2.48 7.11 -10.74
C PHE A 27 -2.64 5.65 -11.16
N HIS A 28 -3.82 5.25 -11.64
CA HIS A 28 -4.06 3.89 -12.16
C HIS A 28 -3.13 3.60 -13.35
N LYS A 29 -3.03 4.53 -14.30
CA LYS A 29 -2.13 4.41 -15.45
C LYS A 29 -0.66 4.32 -15.04
N ALA A 30 -0.23 4.99 -13.97
CA ALA A 30 1.15 4.96 -13.51
C ALA A 30 1.49 3.72 -12.67
N GLN A 31 0.60 3.31 -11.75
CA GLN A 31 0.94 2.37 -10.68
C GLN A 31 0.41 0.94 -10.87
N TYR A 32 -0.70 0.76 -11.59
CA TYR A 32 -1.31 -0.57 -11.79
C TYR A 32 -0.60 -1.29 -12.95
N SER A 33 0.37 -2.14 -12.63
CA SER A 33 1.15 -2.91 -13.60
C SER A 33 1.12 -4.39 -13.23
N SER A 34 0.97 -5.30 -14.19
CA SER A 34 0.88 -6.74 -13.92
C SER A 34 2.10 -7.29 -13.18
N ASN A 35 3.30 -6.73 -13.38
CA ASN A 35 4.50 -7.16 -12.63
C ASN A 35 4.49 -6.85 -11.12
N ARG A 36 3.50 -6.09 -10.62
CA ARG A 36 3.29 -5.79 -9.20
C ARG A 36 1.98 -6.39 -8.66
N MET A 37 1.31 -7.23 -9.44
CA MET A 37 0.05 -7.87 -9.06
C MET A 37 0.29 -9.34 -8.73
N SER A 38 -0.42 -9.84 -7.74
CA SER A 38 -0.52 -11.27 -7.42
C SER A 38 -2.01 -11.65 -7.39
N LEU A 39 -2.34 -12.82 -7.93
CA LEU A 39 -3.70 -13.34 -7.97
C LEU A 39 -3.72 -14.71 -7.28
N ALA A 40 -4.71 -14.94 -6.43
CA ALA A 40 -5.05 -16.25 -5.91
C ALA A 40 -6.48 -16.58 -6.35
N ILE A 41 -6.69 -17.78 -6.89
CA ILE A 41 -8.00 -18.29 -7.30
C ILE A 41 -8.28 -19.60 -6.57
N LEU A 42 -9.50 -19.73 -6.05
CA LEU A 42 -10.00 -20.94 -5.41
C LEU A 42 -11.33 -21.30 -6.06
N GLY A 43 -11.46 -22.54 -6.47
CA GLY A 43 -12.67 -23.08 -7.08
C GLY A 43 -12.68 -24.60 -7.00
N ASN A 44 -13.84 -25.18 -7.29
CA ASN A 44 -14.02 -26.64 -7.38
C ASN A 44 -13.64 -27.22 -8.75
N GLN A 45 -13.23 -26.35 -9.69
CA GLN A 45 -12.73 -26.72 -11.00
C GLN A 45 -11.32 -27.30 -10.92
N SER A 46 -10.93 -28.03 -11.96
CA SER A 46 -9.55 -28.49 -12.15
C SER A 46 -8.58 -27.31 -12.32
N LEU A 47 -7.29 -27.57 -12.13
CA LEU A 47 -6.24 -26.55 -12.31
C LEU A 47 -6.22 -25.98 -13.73
N ASP A 48 -6.47 -26.79 -14.75
CA ASP A 48 -6.47 -26.37 -16.15
C ASP A 48 -7.64 -25.43 -16.45
N GLU A 49 -8.81 -25.71 -15.88
CA GLU A 49 -9.99 -24.83 -15.98
C GLU A 49 -9.74 -23.51 -15.26
N LEU A 50 -9.18 -23.54 -14.04
CA LEU A 50 -8.83 -22.34 -13.28
C LEU A 50 -7.79 -21.50 -14.03
N GLN A 51 -6.75 -22.13 -14.60
CA GLN A 51 -5.76 -21.46 -15.42
C GLN A 51 -6.42 -20.80 -16.64
N SER A 52 -7.29 -21.51 -17.35
CA SER A 52 -7.99 -20.99 -18.53
C SER A 52 -8.85 -19.77 -18.19
N LEU A 53 -9.54 -19.78 -17.04
CA LEU A 53 -10.32 -18.65 -16.54
C LEU A 53 -9.44 -17.44 -16.23
N VAL A 54 -8.29 -17.66 -15.57
CA VAL A 54 -7.33 -16.61 -15.24
C VAL A 54 -6.74 -16.02 -16.52
N MET A 55 -6.29 -16.85 -17.46
CA MET A 55 -5.74 -16.39 -18.73
C MET A 55 -6.76 -15.58 -19.52
N LYS A 56 -8.02 -16.03 -19.58
CA LYS A 56 -9.07 -15.27 -20.28
C LYS A 56 -9.31 -13.87 -19.67
N SER A 57 -9.15 -13.72 -18.36
CA SER A 57 -9.58 -12.49 -17.65
C SER A 57 -8.43 -11.52 -17.36
N PHE A 58 -7.21 -12.01 -17.16
CA PHE A 58 -6.08 -11.23 -16.65
C PHE A 58 -4.89 -11.13 -17.62
N ASN A 59 -4.90 -11.87 -18.74
CA ASN A 59 -3.78 -11.88 -19.69
C ASN A 59 -3.49 -10.51 -20.31
N ASP A 60 -4.52 -9.69 -20.50
CA ASP A 60 -4.38 -8.39 -21.17
C ASP A 60 -3.92 -7.27 -20.23
N ILE A 61 -3.65 -7.56 -18.96
CA ILE A 61 -3.18 -6.54 -18.01
C ILE A 61 -1.76 -6.09 -18.38
N PRO A 62 -1.54 -4.80 -18.69
CA PRO A 62 -0.25 -4.33 -19.18
C PRO A 62 0.88 -4.49 -18.16
N ASN A 63 2.01 -5.02 -18.62
CA ASN A 63 3.26 -5.02 -17.86
C ASN A 63 4.07 -3.75 -18.17
N LYS A 64 4.06 -2.81 -17.22
CA LYS A 64 4.79 -1.54 -17.29
C LYS A 64 6.22 -1.64 -16.74
N LYS A 65 6.68 -2.85 -16.36
CA LYS A 65 8.02 -3.15 -15.83
C LYS A 65 8.44 -2.20 -14.70
N LEU A 66 7.52 -1.91 -13.78
CA LEU A 66 7.77 -0.97 -12.70
C LEU A 66 8.79 -1.56 -11.70
N LYS A 67 9.78 -0.77 -11.31
CA LYS A 67 10.76 -1.16 -10.28
C LYS A 67 10.07 -1.45 -8.95
N GLN A 68 10.64 -2.29 -8.12
CA GLN A 68 10.14 -2.48 -6.75
C GLN A 68 10.25 -1.16 -5.96
N VAL A 69 9.20 -0.82 -5.21
CA VAL A 69 9.22 0.35 -4.33
C VAL A 69 10.07 0.02 -3.10
N LYS A 70 11.05 0.87 -2.79
CA LYS A 70 11.88 0.77 -1.59
C LYS A 70 11.76 2.07 -0.79
N TYR A 71 11.78 1.96 0.53
CA TYR A 71 11.74 3.10 1.45
C TYR A 71 12.95 3.03 2.39
N PRO A 72 14.16 3.40 1.91
CA PRO A 72 15.39 3.23 2.68
C PRO A 72 15.57 4.25 3.82
N ALA A 73 14.75 5.30 3.87
CA ALA A 73 14.89 6.37 4.85
C ALA A 73 14.30 5.98 6.21
N ASP A 74 15.00 6.36 7.30
CA ASP A 74 14.48 6.27 8.66
C ASP A 74 13.25 7.20 8.80
N PRO A 75 12.06 6.68 9.14
CA PRO A 75 10.84 7.49 9.23
C PRO A 75 10.83 8.47 10.42
N TYR A 76 11.64 8.23 11.46
CA TYR A 76 11.63 9.06 12.67
C TYR A 76 12.76 10.11 12.65
N GLY A 77 13.90 9.80 12.03
CA GLY A 77 15.10 10.64 12.07
C GLY A 77 15.66 10.81 13.48
N GLU A 78 16.85 11.41 13.63
CA GLU A 78 17.52 11.48 14.94
C GLU A 78 16.75 12.31 15.98
N SER A 79 16.13 13.41 15.55
CA SER A 79 15.42 14.36 16.43
C SER A 79 14.19 13.77 17.13
N LYS A 80 13.65 12.65 16.66
CA LYS A 80 12.47 11.97 17.24
C LYS A 80 12.84 10.72 18.03
N ARG A 81 14.14 10.44 18.24
CA ARG A 81 14.61 9.34 19.09
C ARG A 81 14.60 9.75 20.56
N LYS A 82 14.52 8.76 21.46
CA LYS A 82 14.55 8.97 22.93
C LYS A 82 13.43 9.88 23.45
N THR A 83 12.31 9.95 22.73
CA THR A 83 11.15 10.74 23.13
C THR A 83 10.13 9.88 23.85
N ILE A 84 9.40 10.49 24.79
CA ILE A 84 8.22 9.90 25.41
C ILE A 84 6.99 10.64 24.90
N CYS A 85 5.99 9.90 24.45
CA CYS A 85 4.70 10.44 24.02
C CYS A 85 3.62 10.05 25.02
N TYR A 86 2.93 11.04 25.59
CA TYR A 86 1.78 10.81 26.45
C TYR A 86 0.50 10.99 25.63
N VAL A 87 -0.38 10.00 25.67
CA VAL A 87 -1.63 9.98 24.91
C VAL A 87 -2.79 9.80 25.87
N VAL A 88 -3.81 10.66 25.75
CA VAL A 88 -5.07 10.51 26.48
C VAL A 88 -5.97 9.56 25.68
N PRO A 89 -6.27 8.35 26.19
CA PRO A 89 -7.11 7.42 25.47
C PRO A 89 -8.59 7.83 25.56
N VAL A 90 -9.36 7.54 24.51
CA VAL A 90 -10.81 7.79 24.50
C VAL A 90 -11.57 6.83 25.42
N LYS A 91 -11.06 5.61 25.59
CA LYS A 91 -11.60 4.58 26.49
C LYS A 91 -10.67 4.38 27.67
N GLU A 92 -11.19 3.78 28.74
CA GLU A 92 -10.38 3.41 29.89
C GLU A 92 -9.43 2.25 29.55
N HIS A 93 -8.22 2.61 29.14
CA HIS A 93 -7.14 1.69 28.83
C HIS A 93 -5.82 2.25 29.34
N ARG A 94 -4.95 1.39 29.85
CA ARG A 94 -3.58 1.73 30.27
C ARG A 94 -2.62 0.82 29.54
N HIS A 95 -1.73 1.39 28.75
CA HIS A 95 -0.79 0.64 27.93
C HIS A 95 0.53 1.41 27.80
N LEU A 96 1.64 0.68 27.77
CA LEU A 96 2.97 1.21 27.47
C LEU A 96 3.47 0.55 26.19
N THR A 97 3.77 1.36 25.19
CA THR A 97 4.42 0.89 23.95
C THR A 97 5.85 1.39 23.91
N ILE A 98 6.80 0.47 23.73
CA ILE A 98 8.22 0.79 23.52
C ILE A 98 8.56 0.38 22.09
N ASN A 99 9.09 1.31 21.30
CA ASN A 99 9.39 1.10 19.90
C ASN A 99 10.88 1.33 19.63
N TRP A 100 11.46 0.45 18.81
CA TRP A 100 12.80 0.62 18.25
C TRP A 100 12.72 0.59 16.73
N VAL A 101 13.52 1.44 16.09
CA VAL A 101 13.69 1.40 14.63
C VAL A 101 14.73 0.35 14.31
N ILE A 102 14.36 -0.61 13.47
CA ILE A 102 15.26 -1.63 12.95
C ILE A 102 15.33 -1.52 11.42
N PRO A 103 16.46 -1.90 10.79
CA PRO A 103 16.57 -1.98 9.34
C PRO A 103 15.56 -2.96 8.73
N ASP A 104 15.28 -2.81 7.43
CA ASP A 104 14.53 -3.82 6.68
C ASP A 104 15.39 -5.08 6.54
N HIS A 105 14.87 -6.20 7.06
CA HIS A 105 15.53 -7.51 7.03
C HIS A 105 14.94 -8.45 5.99
N LYS A 106 14.08 -7.98 5.09
CA LYS A 106 13.40 -8.82 4.10
C LYS A 106 14.37 -9.65 3.24
N ASP A 107 15.55 -9.11 2.91
CA ASP A 107 16.57 -9.80 2.13
C ASP A 107 17.27 -10.94 2.91
N LEU A 108 17.07 -11.04 4.23
CA LEU A 108 17.67 -12.07 5.09
C LEU A 108 16.77 -13.31 5.25
N TYR A 109 15.49 -13.23 4.85
CA TYR A 109 14.52 -14.31 5.02
C TYR A 109 13.93 -14.72 3.68
N TYR A 110 14.15 -15.98 3.28
CA TYR A 110 13.42 -16.63 2.20
C TYR A 110 12.23 -17.37 2.80
N CYS A 111 11.01 -17.01 2.41
CA CYS A 111 9.86 -17.90 2.59
C CYS A 111 9.94 -18.93 1.45
N ASN A 112 10.25 -20.19 1.79
CA ASN A 112 10.15 -21.33 0.87
C ASN A 112 8.71 -21.53 0.39
#